data_AF-A0A0S8HR63-F1
#
_entry.id   AF-A0A0S8HR63-F1
#
_cell.length_a   1.000
_cell.length_b   1.000
_cell.length_c   1.000
_cell.angle_alpha   90.00
_cell.angle_beta   90.00
_cell.angle_gamma   90.00
#
_symmetry.space_group_name_H-M   'P 1'
#
loop_
_entity.id
_entity.type
_entity.pdbx_description
1 polymer ?
#
loop_
_entity_poly.entity_id
_entity_poly.type
_entity_poly.pdbx_seq_one_letter_code
_entity_poly.pdbx_strand_id
1 'polypeptide(L)' 'MSDNYHPEWNATIDGEETEVYMANYLWKGVFVPAGEHQIVFTFIPHEILYSRWISLCGFILFALLLGLIFIVEKRAA' A
#
# COMPACT_ATOMS: atom_id res chain seq x y z
N MET A 1 -11.03 -6.08 -13.12
CA MET A 1 -10.61 -4.66 -13.12
C MET A 1 -11.81 -3.81 -12.72
N SER A 2 -12.06 -3.65 -11.42
CA SER A 2 -12.96 -2.62 -10.91
C SER A 2 -12.23 -1.96 -9.75
N ASP A 3 -11.57 -0.83 -10.02
CA ASP A 3 -10.96 -0.04 -8.97
C ASP A 3 -12.05 0.72 -8.23
N ASN A 4 -12.63 0.05 -7.25
CA ASN A 4 -13.63 0.60 -6.37
C ASN A 4 -13.04 1.72 -5.51
N TYR A 5 -13.91 2.52 -4.91
CA TYR A 5 -13.52 3.48 -3.90
C TYR A 5 -12.72 2.79 -2.78
N HIS A 6 -11.63 3.43 -2.40
CA HIS A 6 -10.76 3.07 -1.30
C HIS A 6 -10.22 4.37 -0.70
N PRO A 7 -10.08 4.49 0.62
CA PRO A 7 -9.58 5.72 1.25
C PRO A 7 -8.18 6.16 0.79
N GLU A 8 -7.39 5.23 0.23
CA GLU A 8 -6.02 5.48 -0.24
C GLU A 8 -5.95 5.98 -1.70
N TRP A 9 -7.10 6.24 -2.33
CA TRP A 9 -7.15 6.97 -3.59
C TRP A 9 -6.93 8.45 -3.35
N ASN A 10 -5.95 9.01 -4.06
CA ASN A 10 -5.74 10.44 -4.20
C ASN A 10 -6.09 10.86 -5.62
N ALA A 11 -6.47 12.12 -5.80
CA ALA A 11 -6.71 12.67 -7.13
C ALA A 11 -6.13 14.07 -7.26
N THR A 12 -5.78 14.43 -8.49
CA THR A 12 -5.46 15.81 -8.87
C THR A 12 -6.31 16.26 -10.05
N ILE A 13 -6.62 17.56 -10.09
CA ILE A 13 -7.23 18.25 -11.23
C ILE A 13 -6.20 19.28 -11.70
N ASP A 14 -5.71 19.12 -12.92
CA ASP A 14 -4.66 19.97 -13.52
C ASP A 14 -3.39 20.12 -12.64
N GLY A 15 -3.10 19.09 -11.84
CA GLY A 15 -1.95 19.05 -10.94
C GLY A 15 -2.21 19.55 -9.51
N GLU A 16 -3.39 20.10 -9.22
CA GLU A 16 -3.79 20.49 -7.86
C GLU A 16 -4.54 19.34 -7.16
N GLU A 17 -4.20 19.08 -5.90
CA GLU A 17 -4.83 18.02 -5.11
C GLU A 17 -6.34 18.26 -4.90
N THR A 18 -7.12 17.20 -5.04
CA THR A 18 -8.57 17.22 -4.79
C THR A 18 -9.01 16.01 -3.97
N GLU A 19 -10.08 16.19 -3.21
CA GLU A 19 -10.65 15.12 -2.40
C GLU A 19 -11.40 14.11 -3.27
N VAL A 20 -11.14 12.82 -3.02
CA VAL A 20 -11.84 11.71 -3.67
C VAL A 20 -13.04 11.29 -2.83
N TYR A 21 -14.23 11.40 -3.42
CA TYR A 21 -15.49 11.04 -2.77
C TYR A 21 -15.98 9.66 -3.18
N MET A 22 -16.71 9.02 -2.27
CA MET A 22 -17.47 7.80 -2.58
C MET A 22 -18.78 8.17 -3.30
N ALA A 23 -18.95 7.70 -4.53
CA ALA A 23 -20.12 7.89 -5.36
C ALA A 23 -20.86 6.56 -5.56
N ASN A 24 -22.18 6.57 -5.43
CA ASN A 24 -23.06 5.39 -5.52
C ASN A 24 -22.48 4.16 -4.78
N TYR A 25 -21.96 4.38 -3.57
CA TYR A 25 -21.43 3.36 -2.64
C TYR A 25 -20.17 2.59 -3.05
N LEU A 26 -19.84 2.54 -4.35
CA LEU A 26 -18.74 1.71 -4.84
C LEU A 26 -17.72 2.51 -5.65
N TRP A 27 -18.12 3.62 -6.24
CA TRP A 27 -17.31 4.35 -7.19
C TRP A 27 -16.55 5.48 -6.49
N LYS A 28 -15.40 5.82 -7.06
CA LYS A 28 -14.67 7.05 -6.72
C LYS A 28 -15.09 8.17 -7.66
N GLY A 29 -15.22 9.38 -7.13
CA GLY A 29 -15.58 10.57 -7.89
C GLY A 29 -14.89 11.81 -7.34
N VAL A 30 -14.78 12.83 -8.19
CA VAL A 30 -14.26 14.16 -7.87
C VAL A 30 -15.21 15.20 -8.47
N PHE A 31 -15.32 16.37 -7.84
CA PHE A 31 -16.07 17.49 -8.42
C PHE A 31 -15.17 18.24 -9.41
N VAL A 32 -15.58 18.29 -10.67
CA VAL A 32 -14.79 18.91 -11.76
C VAL A 32 -15.48 20.20 -12.18
N PRO A 33 -14.76 21.34 -12.27
CA PRO A 33 -15.29 22.56 -12.85
C PRO A 33 -15.70 22.38 -14.31
N ALA A 34 -16.51 23.32 -14.83
CA ALA A 34 -16.90 23.29 -16.23
C ALA A 34 -15.70 23.63 -17.14
N GLY A 35 -15.39 22.75 -18.08
CA GLY A 35 -14.28 22.94 -19.01
C GLY A 35 -13.57 21.63 -19.34
N GLU A 36 -12.40 21.76 -19.97
CA GLU A 36 -11.46 20.66 -20.17
C GLU A 36 -10.46 20.64 -19.03
N HIS A 37 -10.39 19.51 -18.33
CA HIS A 37 -9.53 19.33 -17.17
C HIS A 37 -8.88 17.95 -17.24
N GLN A 38 -7.62 17.87 -16.82
CA GLN A 38 -6.93 16.60 -16.64
C GLN A 38 -7.12 16.10 -15.22
N ILE A 39 -7.66 14.89 -15.09
CA ILE A 39 -7.88 14.23 -13.80
C ILE A 39 -6.91 13.06 -13.68
N VAL A 40 -6.11 13.05 -12.62
CA VAL A 40 -5.17 11.95 -12.35
C VAL A 40 -5.52 11.31 -11.01
N PHE A 41 -5.95 10.06 -11.05
CA PHE A 41 -6.16 9.24 -9.85
C PHE A 41 -4.89 8.44 -9.54
N THR A 42 -4.40 8.52 -8.31
CA THR A 42 -3.22 7.78 -7.84
C THR A 42 -3.58 6.96 -6.62
N PHE A 43 -3.29 5.66 -6.66
CA PHE A 43 -3.49 4.75 -5.53
C PHE A 43 -2.18 4.55 -4.79
N ILE A 44 -2.09 5.01 -3.54
CA ILE A 44 -0.88 4.93 -2.72
C ILE A 44 -1.20 4.14 -1.44
N PRO A 45 -1.09 2.81 -1.47
CA PRO A 45 -1.41 1.99 -0.31
C PRO A 45 -0.34 2.12 0.77
N HIS A 46 -0.76 2.56 1.97
CA HIS A 46 0.13 2.72 3.12
C HIS A 46 0.67 1.38 3.61
N GLU A 47 -0.08 0.29 3.41
CA GLU A 47 0.32 -1.06 3.80
C GLU A 47 1.63 -1.52 3.13
N ILE A 48 1.89 -1.04 1.90
CA ILE A 48 3.13 -1.37 1.17
C ILE A 48 4.37 -0.81 1.91
N LEU A 49 4.23 0.29 2.65
CA LEU A 49 5.35 0.86 3.40
C LEU A 49 5.76 -0.03 4.58
N TYR A 50 4.80 -0.70 5.22
CA TYR A 50 5.05 -1.53 6.40
C TYR A 50 5.40 -2.97 6.05
N SER A 51 4.86 -3.51 4.95
CA SER A 51 5.11 -4.90 4.52
C SER A 51 6.60 -5.20 4.33
N ARG A 52 7.36 -4.21 3.85
CA ARG A 52 8.82 -4.33 3.69
C ARG A 52 9.52 -4.58 5.02
N TRP A 53 9.19 -3.81 6.06
CA TRP A 53 9.82 -3.93 7.37
C TRP A 53 9.40 -5.21 8.08
N ILE A 54 8.12 -5.58 7.99
CA ILE A 54 7.60 -6.83 8.56
C ILE A 54 8.30 -8.03 7.93
N SER A 55 8.44 -8.05 6.60
CA SER A 55 9.12 -9.12 5.87
C SER A 55 10.59 -9.23 6.25
N LEU A 56 11.29 -8.09 6.37
CA LEU A 56 12.70 -8.06 6.75
C LEU A 56 12.92 -8.60 8.18
N CYS A 57 12.10 -8.15 9.13
CA CYS A 57 12.15 -8.63 10.51
C CYS A 57 11.85 -10.13 10.60
N GLY A 58 10.84 -10.61 9.87
CA GLY A 58 10.50 -12.03 9.80
C GLY A 58 11.66 -12.87 9.25
N PHE A 59 12.32 -12.40 8.18
CA PHE A 59 13.46 -13.07 7.59
C PHE A 59 14.66 -13.14 8.54
N ILE A 60 14.98 -12.05 9.23
CA ILE A 60 16.07 -12.00 10.22
C ILE A 60 15.78 -12.98 11.36
N LEU A 61 14.56 -12.97 11.90
CA LEU A 61 14.17 -13.88 12.97
C LEU A 61 14.29 -15.35 12.53
N PHE A 62 13.83 -15.66 11.32
CA PHE A 62 13.93 -17.00 10.75
C PHE A 62 15.39 -17.46 10.62
N ALA A 63 16.27 -16.61 10.09
CA ALA A 63 17.69 -16.92 9.96
C ALA A 63 18.37 -17.14 11.32
N LEU A 64 18.02 -16.35 12.34
CA LEU A 64 18.53 -16.52 13.70
C LEU A 64 18.10 -17.84 14.33
N LEU A 65 16.84 -18.24 14.15
CA LEU A 65 16.31 -19.52 14.63
C LEU A 65 17.04 -20.70 13.96
N LEU A 66 17.23 -20.65 12.64
CA LEU A 66 18.00 -21.67 11.92
C LEU A 66 19.44 -21.76 12.40
N GLY A 67 20.11 -20.61 12.58
CA GLY A 67 21.46 -20.55 13.12
C GLY A 67 21.55 -21.16 14.52
N LEU A 68 20.56 -20.87 15.38
CA LEU A 68 20.52 -21.41 16.74
C LEU A 68 20.32 -22.94 16.76
N ILE A 69 19.41 -23.46 15.91
CA ILE A 69 19.22 -24.90 15.73
C ILE A 69 20.54 -25.56 15.31
N PHE A 70 21.22 -25.00 14.31
CA PHE A 70 22.49 -25.56 13.82
C PHE A 70 23.61 -25.56 14.89
N ILE A 71 23.66 -24.51 15.73
CA ILE A 71 24.62 -24.44 16.85
C ILE A 71 24.33 -25.51 17.90
N VAL A 72 23.06 -25.72 18.25
CA VAL A 72 22.65 -26.74 19.23
C VAL A 72 22.99 -28.14 18.71
N GLU A 73 22.68 -28.43 17.45
CA GLU A 73 22.98 -29.70 16.81
C GLU A 73 24.49 -29.98 16.79
N LYS A 74 25.31 -28.98 16.43
CA LYS A 74 26.78 -29.09 16.50
C LYS A 74 27.35 -29.28 17.91
N ARG A 75 26.64 -28.83 18.96
CA ARG A 75 27.07 -29.03 20.36
C ARG A 75 26.64 -30.38 20.93
N ALA A 76 25.63 -31.01 20.33
CA ALA A 76 25.10 -32.30 20.76
C ALA A 76 25.79 -33.49 20.09
N ALA A 77 26.48 -33.26 18.96
CA ALA A 77 27.36 -34.22 18.28
C ALA A 77 28.80 -34.15 18.81
#